data_AF-A0A954DDK1-F1
#
_entry.id   AF-A0A954DDK1-F1
#
_cell.length_a   1.000
_cell.length_b   1.000
_cell.length_c   1.000
_cell.angle_alpha   90.00
_cell.angle_beta   90.00
_cell.angle_gamma   90.00
#
_symmetry.space_group_name_H-M   'P 1'
#
loop_
_entity.id
_entity.type
_entity.pdbx_description
1 polymer ?
#
loop_
_entity_poly.entity_id
_entity_poly.type
_entity_poly.pdbx_seq_one_letter_code
_entity_poly.pdbx_strand_id
1 'polypeptide(L)'
;MTELETARSSSAVEALGWTGMLAVTAAFGLNAAHVLGDGWFYQTLNAVGALALFVVCVRKRDWPTMTLELIWFAVSAWRLSQAS
;
A
#
# COMPACT_ATOMS: atom_id res chain seq x y z
N MET A 1 26.73 -11.20 -19.66
CA MET A 1 25.94 -11.85 -18.58
C MET A 1 25.72 -10.79 -17.50
N THR A 2 24.85 -9.81 -17.81
CA THR A 2 24.66 -8.58 -17.00
C THR A 2 23.31 -7.88 -17.28
N GLU A 3 22.64 -8.15 -18.41
CA GLU A 3 21.35 -7.51 -18.76
C GLU A 3 20.11 -8.39 -18.49
N LEU A 4 20.30 -9.71 -18.38
CA LEU A 4 19.18 -10.66 -18.22
C LEU A 4 18.69 -10.78 -16.77
N GLU A 5 19.49 -10.33 -15.79
CA GLU A 5 19.07 -10.27 -14.38
C GLU A 5 18.29 -8.98 -14.05
N THR A 6 18.44 -7.95 -14.88
CA THR A 6 17.82 -6.62 -14.67
C THR A 6 16.34 -6.57 -15.05
N ALA A 7 15.86 -7.53 -15.86
CA ALA A 7 14.55 -7.45 -16.51
C ALA A 7 13.42 -8.25 -15.83
N ARG A 8 13.71 -9.06 -14.79
CA ARG A 8 12.68 -9.87 -14.13
C ARG A 8 12.30 -9.29 -12.77
N SER A 9 11.60 -8.16 -12.78
CA SER A 9 10.62 -7.97 -11.70
C SER A 9 9.64 -9.14 -11.84
N SER A 10 9.70 -10.11 -10.93
CA SER A 10 8.78 -11.25 -10.93
C SER A 10 7.36 -10.70 -11.03
N SER A 11 6.59 -11.05 -12.06
CA SER A 11 5.28 -10.44 -12.40
C SER A 11 4.33 -10.30 -11.20
N ALA A 12 4.47 -11.17 -10.20
CA ALA A 12 3.77 -11.08 -8.92
C ALA A 12 4.05 -9.80 -8.11
N VAL A 13 5.28 -9.28 -8.10
CA VAL A 13 5.66 -8.05 -7.38
C VAL A 13 5.08 -6.82 -8.04
N GLU A 14 5.08 -6.82 -9.36
CA GLU A 14 4.47 -5.76 -10.14
C GLU A 14 2.96 -5.75 -9.92
N ALA A 15 2.31 -6.92 -10.01
CA ALA A 15 0.89 -7.07 -9.69
C ALA A 15 0.57 -6.64 -8.25
N LEU A 16 1.42 -6.99 -7.28
CA LEU A 16 1.28 -6.56 -5.88
C LEU A 16 1.37 -5.04 -5.75
N GLY A 17 2.31 -4.40 -6.46
CA GLY A 17 2.47 -2.95 -6.47
C GLY A 17 1.27 -2.22 -7.07
N TRP A 18 0.79 -2.68 -8.23
CA TRP A 18 -0.43 -2.13 -8.84
C TRP A 18 -1.65 -2.33 -7.95
N THR A 19 -1.80 -3.51 -7.33
CA THR A 19 -2.92 -3.80 -6.42
C THR A 19 -2.86 -2.91 -5.18
N GLY A 20 -1.69 -2.74 -4.57
CA GLY A 20 -1.50 -1.86 -3.42
C GLY A 20 -1.80 -0.40 -3.75
N MET A 21 -1.28 0.09 -4.88
CA MET A 21 -1.57 1.44 -5.37
C MET A 21 -3.08 1.66 -5.60
N LEU A 22 -3.75 0.73 -6.28
CA LEU A 22 -5.19 0.81 -6.51
C LEU A 22 -5.98 0.79 -5.20
N ALA A 23 -5.58 -0.03 -4.22
CA ALA A 23 -6.25 -0.10 -2.93
C ALA A 23 -6.17 1.22 -2.15
N VAL A 24 -4.96 1.79 -1.99
CA VAL A 24 -4.76 3.06 -1.26
C VAL A 24 -5.42 4.23 -1.99
N THR A 25 -5.27 4.31 -3.31
CA THR A 25 -5.86 5.42 -4.10
C THR A 25 -7.38 5.33 -4.19
N ALA A 26 -7.96 4.13 -4.31
CA ALA A 26 -9.41 3.95 -4.24
C ALA A 26 -9.96 4.27 -2.86
N ALA A 27 -9.29 3.84 -1.78
CA ALA A 27 -9.69 4.19 -0.41
C ALA A 27 -9.70 5.71 -0.21
N PHE A 28 -8.62 6.38 -0.58
CA PHE A 28 -8.53 7.84 -0.52
C PHE A 28 -9.58 8.52 -1.42
N GLY A 29 -9.75 8.07 -2.67
CA GLY A 29 -10.70 8.67 -3.61
C GLY A 29 -12.15 8.56 -3.12
N LEU A 30 -12.53 7.39 -2.57
CA LEU A 30 -13.87 7.19 -2.01
C LEU A 30 -14.09 8.00 -0.73
N ASN A 31 -13.05 8.18 0.09
CA ASN A 31 -13.10 9.04 1.27
C ASN A 31 -13.20 10.52 0.91
N ALA A 32 -12.39 10.98 -0.04
CA ALA A 32 -12.42 12.34 -0.57
C ALA A 32 -13.75 12.67 -1.27
N ALA A 33 -14.38 11.69 -1.91
CA ALA A 33 -15.71 11.82 -2.49
C ALA A 33 -16.85 11.74 -1.44
N HIS A 34 -16.53 11.64 -0.15
CA HIS A 34 -17.49 11.45 0.94
C HIS A 34 -18.39 10.20 0.79
N VAL A 35 -17.98 9.22 -0.02
CA VAL A 35 -18.66 7.93 -0.19
C VAL A 35 -18.34 7.00 0.98
N LEU A 36 -17.11 7.06 1.50
CA LEU A 36 -16.67 6.32 2.67
C LEU A 36 -16.21 7.30 3.77
N GLY A 37 -16.66 7.08 5.00
CA GLY A 37 -16.05 7.74 6.16
C GLY A 37 -14.75 7.04 6.59
N ASP A 38 -14.13 7.53 7.67
CA ASP A 38 -12.88 6.99 8.23
C ASP A 38 -13.05 5.65 9.00
N GLY A 39 -14.06 4.87 8.62
CA GLY A 39 -14.45 3.62 9.27
C GLY A 39 -13.54 2.44 8.95
N TRP A 40 -13.88 1.28 9.49
CA TRP A 40 -13.07 0.06 9.40
C TRP A 40 -12.73 -0.34 7.96
N PHE A 41 -13.65 -0.14 7.01
CA PHE A 41 -13.44 -0.50 5.60
C PHE A 41 -12.35 0.35 4.93
N TYR A 42 -12.40 1.67 5.13
CA TYR A 42 -11.38 2.61 4.66
C TYR A 42 -10.01 2.30 5.27
N GLN A 43 -9.96 2.07 6.58
CA GLN A 43 -8.70 1.77 7.26
C GLN A 43 -8.11 0.41 6.85
N THR A 44 -8.96 -0.59 6.59
CA THR A 44 -8.51 -1.89 6.11
C THR A 44 -7.91 -1.79 4.71
N LEU A 45 -8.56 -1.06 3.80
CA LEU A 45 -8.03 -0.84 2.45
C LEU A 45 -6.68 -0.12 2.48
N ASN A 46 -6.54 0.93 3.29
CA ASN A 46 -5.27 1.64 3.47
C ASN A 46 -4.20 0.74 4.08
N ALA A 47 -4.50 -0.01 5.14
CA ALA A 47 -3.53 -0.91 5.76
C ALA A 47 -3.03 -1.99 4.78
N VAL A 48 -3.95 -2.67 4.08
CA VAL A 48 -3.59 -3.72 3.13
C VAL A 48 -2.82 -3.14 1.94
N GLY A 49 -3.28 -2.02 1.38
CA GLY A 49 -2.63 -1.36 0.26
C GLY A 49 -1.22 -0.88 0.60
N ALA A 50 -1.07 -0.26 1.78
CA ALA A 50 0.21 0.23 2.25
C ALA A 50 1.20 -0.91 2.55
N LEU A 51 0.74 -2.01 3.16
CA LEU A 51 1.58 -3.18 3.37
C LEU A 51 2.06 -3.81 2.05
N ALA A 52 1.19 -3.86 1.04
CA ALA A 52 1.55 -4.35 -0.30
C ALA A 52 2.63 -3.47 -0.95
N LEU A 53 2.48 -2.14 -0.88
CA LEU A 53 3.46 -1.19 -1.42
C LEU A 53 4.78 -1.23 -0.64
N PHE A 54 4.74 -1.35 0.69
CA PHE A 54 5.92 -1.53 1.53
C PHE A 54 6.78 -2.71 1.05
N VAL A 55 6.17 -3.88 0.80
CA VAL A 55 6.89 -5.07 0.30
C VAL A 55 7.56 -4.80 -1.06
N VAL A 56 6.92 -4.05 -1.94
CA VAL A 56 7.47 -3.66 -3.24
C VAL A 56 8.64 -2.67 -3.08
N CYS A 57 8.50 -1.67 -2.21
CA CYS A 57 9.52 -0.66 -1.94
C CYS A 57 10.78 -1.25 -1.31
N VAL A 58 10.64 -2.23 -0.40
CA VAL A 58 11.79 -2.98 0.15
C VAL A 58 12.61 -3.63 -0.97
N ARG A 59 11.94 -4.24 -1.96
CA ARG A 59 12.63 -4.87 -3.11
C ARG A 59 13.29 -3.85 -4.03
N LYS A 60 12.68 -2.68 -4.20
CA LYS A 60 13.19 -1.59 -5.05
C LYS A 60 14.20 -0.68 -4.33
N ARG A 61 14.42 -0.87 -3.02
CA ARG A 61 15.23 0.01 -2.15
C ARG A 61 14.77 1.47 -2.20
N ASP A 62 13.46 1.67 -2.35
CA ASP A 62 12.84 3.00 -2.34
C ASP A 62 12.52 3.38 -0.88
N TRP A 63 13.54 3.87 -0.17
CA TRP A 63 13.45 4.18 1.27
C TRP A 63 12.40 5.24 1.62
N PRO A 64 12.25 6.36 0.86
CA PRO A 64 11.20 7.33 1.13
C PRO A 64 9.81 6.73 1.03
N THR A 65 9.49 6.05 -0.07
CA THR A 65 8.17 5.44 -0.26
C THR A 65 7.94 4.31 0.74
N MET A 66 8.96 3.49 1.01
CA MET A 66 8.88 2.45 2.06
C MET A 66 8.48 3.03 3.42
N THR A 67 9.09 4.17 3.80
CA THR A 67 8.80 4.82 5.09
C THR A 67 7.38 5.39 5.10
N LEU A 68 6.95 6.02 4.00
CA LEU A 68 5.61 6.55 3.86
C LEU A 68 4.54 5.46 4.02
N GLU A 69 4.70 4.34 3.34
CA GLU A 69 3.75 3.22 3.40
C GLU A 69 3.74 2.56 4.77
N LEU A 70 4.89 2.48 5.45
CA LEU A 70 4.95 2.00 6.82
C LEU A 70 4.17 2.91 7.78
N ILE A 71 4.27 4.23 7.62
CA ILE A 71 3.51 5.21 8.41
C ILE A 71 2.01 5.05 8.13
N TRP A 72 1.60 4.95 6.87
CA TRP A 72 0.21 4.74 6.50
C TRP A 72 -0.38 3.47 7.11
N PHE A 73 0.36 2.36 7.02
CA PHE A 73 -0.01 1.11 7.66
C PHE A 73 -0.19 1.29 9.18
N ALA A 74 0.76 1.95 9.85
CA ALA A 74 0.72 2.16 11.30
C ALA A 74 -0.50 3.01 11.74
N VAL A 75 -0.79 4.10 11.02
CA VAL A 75 -1.96 4.95 11.30
C VAL A 75 -3.26 4.17 11.12
N SER A 76 -3.39 3.41 10.03
CA SER A 76 -4.58 2.60 9.79
C SER A 76 -4.76 1.47 10.80
N ALA A 77 -3.68 0.78 11.16
CA ALA A 77 -3.71 -0.24 12.19
C ALA A 77 -4.09 0.33 13.57
N TRP A 78 -3.57 1.50 13.92
CA TRP A 78 -3.94 2.21 15.16
C TRP A 78 -5.41 2.65 15.15
N ARG A 79 -5.95 3.06 14.00
CA ARG A 79 -7.37 3.40 13.92
C ARG A 79 -8.26 2.17 14.06
N LEU A 80 -7.86 1.04 13.46
CA LEU A 80 -8.58 -0.24 13.56
C LEU A 80 -8.60 -0.79 14.99
N SER A 81 -7.52 -0.63 15.77
CA SER A 81 -7.51 -1.08 17.16
C SER A 81 -8.50 -0.30 18.04
N GLN A 82 -8.79 0.95 17.70
CA GLN A 82 -9.79 1.79 18.38
C GLN A 82 -11.21 1.61 17.84
N ALA A 83 -11.41 0.77 16.82
CA ALA A 83 -12.72 0.49 16.24
C ALA A 83 -13.44 -0.68 16.95
N SER A 84 -13.01 -1.03 18.17
CA SER A 84 -13.56 -2.09 19.02
C SER A 84 -14.56 -1.57 20.05
#